data_AF-A0A7S2I243-F1
#
_entry.id   AF-A0A7S2I243-F1
#
_cell.length_a   1.000
_cell.length_b   1.000
_cell.length_c   1.000
_cell.angle_alpha   90.00
_cell.angle_beta   90.00
_cell.angle_gamma   90.00
#
_symmetry.space_group_name_H-M   'P 1'
#
loop_
_entity.id
_entity.type
_entity.pdbx_description
1 polymer ?
#
loop_
_entity_poly.entity_id
_entity_poly.type
_entity_poly.pdbx_seq_one_letter_code
_entity_poly.pdbx_strand_id
1 'polypeptide(L)'
;ESLRRVAAADESQEELRRKQAIGINRVLTSLGVVVNNLNAGFDGGSAGFRSSALTMLLKDCLGGRARALLIATMGPEVEWASETFTTLSFAQQMMQVRNLEQATYVDSSNSTLLQLQERQSQCMQALEERRQAAGGGVGAGHGPSGEELQRLQSEVADLGRRLLTRDSAAEALEQMHEERRRKIEELRDEVTRTMAQEFAALQEQSRRDLAGLKEVIEAKAREGRDLAAQAHRD
;
A
#
# COMPACT_ATOMS: atom_id res chain seq x y z
N GLU A 1 -50.27 -12.27 10.64
CA GLU A 1 -49.48 -11.01 10.66
C GLU A 1 -47.97 -11.24 10.74
N SER A 2 -47.51 -12.16 11.59
CA SER A 2 -46.10 -12.58 11.73
C SER A 2 -45.45 -13.14 10.45
N LEU A 3 -46.15 -13.99 9.68
CA LEU A 3 -45.62 -14.55 8.41
C LEU A 3 -45.40 -13.48 7.32
N ARG A 4 -46.24 -12.44 7.27
CA ARG A 4 -46.07 -11.32 6.33
C ARG A 4 -44.87 -10.43 6.70
N ARG A 5 -44.57 -10.28 8.00
CA ARG A 5 -43.38 -9.54 8.45
C ARG A 5 -42.08 -10.30 8.17
N VAL A 6 -42.07 -11.63 8.25
CA VAL A 6 -40.91 -12.46 7.90
C VAL A 6 -40.67 -12.43 6.38
N ALA A 7 -41.71 -12.57 5.57
CA ALA A 7 -41.58 -12.49 4.11
C ALA A 7 -41.09 -11.11 3.62
N ALA A 8 -41.64 -10.02 4.18
CA ALA A 8 -41.18 -8.66 3.85
C ALA A 8 -39.74 -8.38 4.31
N ALA A 9 -39.33 -8.97 5.44
CA ALA A 9 -37.94 -8.89 5.90
C ALA A 9 -37.00 -9.65 4.95
N ASP A 10 -37.41 -10.81 4.45
CA ASP A 10 -36.62 -11.62 3.52
C ASP A 10 -36.47 -10.94 2.15
N GLU A 11 -37.55 -10.37 1.61
CA GLU A 11 -37.52 -9.56 0.37
C GLU A 11 -36.59 -8.34 0.51
N SER A 12 -36.62 -7.66 1.65
CA SER A 12 -35.73 -6.51 1.90
C SER A 12 -34.26 -6.90 2.01
N GLN A 13 -33.98 -8.10 2.55
CA GLN A 13 -32.63 -8.66 2.65
C GLN A 13 -32.11 -9.10 1.27
N GLU A 14 -32.98 -9.70 0.46
CA GLU A 14 -32.63 -10.13 -0.91
C GLU A 14 -32.34 -8.93 -1.80
N GLU A 15 -33.13 -7.85 -1.68
CA GLU A 15 -32.87 -6.60 -2.40
C GLU A 15 -31.54 -5.95 -1.97
N LEU A 16 -31.23 -5.95 -0.67
CA LEU A 16 -29.97 -5.45 -0.16
C LEU A 16 -28.78 -6.27 -0.68
N ARG A 17 -28.87 -7.62 -0.64
CA ARG A 17 -27.85 -8.53 -1.17
C ARG A 17 -27.63 -8.29 -2.67
N ARG A 18 -28.70 -8.13 -3.43
CA ARG A 18 -28.62 -7.84 -4.88
C ARG A 18 -27.92 -6.51 -5.14
N LYS A 19 -28.26 -5.45 -4.41
CA LYS A 19 -27.61 -4.14 -4.53
C LYS A 19 -26.13 -4.20 -4.18
N GLN A 20 -25.77 -4.94 -3.13
CA GLN A 20 -24.36 -5.16 -2.77
C GLN A 20 -23.60 -5.93 -3.85
N ALA A 21 -24.17 -7.01 -4.37
CA ALA A 21 -23.57 -7.79 -5.46
C ALA A 21 -23.31 -6.93 -6.70
N ILE A 22 -24.27 -6.07 -7.09
CA ILE A 22 -24.09 -5.12 -8.20
C ILE A 22 -22.96 -4.12 -7.90
N GLY A 23 -22.91 -3.58 -6.68
CA GLY A 23 -21.87 -2.63 -6.27
C GLY A 23 -20.46 -3.23 -6.33
N ILE A 24 -20.30 -4.45 -5.78
CA ILE A 24 -19.02 -5.18 -5.78
C ILE A 24 -18.60 -5.48 -7.21
N ASN A 25 -19.49 -6.04 -8.02
CA ASN A 25 -19.18 -6.40 -9.41
C ASN A 25 -18.83 -5.17 -10.25
N ARG A 26 -19.49 -4.03 -10.02
CA ARG A 26 -19.12 -2.77 -10.69
C ARG A 26 -17.68 -2.37 -10.41
N VAL A 27 -17.24 -2.48 -9.15
CA VAL A 27 -15.87 -2.12 -8.77
C VAL A 27 -14.86 -3.11 -9.34
N LEU A 28 -15.15 -4.42 -9.29
CA LEU A 28 -14.31 -5.47 -9.87
C LEU A 28 -14.15 -5.30 -11.38
N THR A 29 -15.24 -5.04 -12.12
CA THR A 29 -15.19 -4.78 -13.56
C THR A 29 -14.41 -3.50 -13.88
N SER A 30 -14.60 -2.44 -13.10
CA SER A 30 -13.86 -1.17 -13.29
C SER A 30 -12.37 -1.38 -13.08
N LEU A 31 -11.99 -2.18 -12.08
CA LEU A 31 -10.61 -2.56 -11.82
C LEU A 31 -10.02 -3.38 -12.99
N GLY A 32 -10.77 -4.34 -13.52
CA GLY A 32 -10.39 -5.11 -14.72
C GLY A 32 -10.09 -4.24 -15.92
N VAL A 33 -10.94 -3.26 -16.20
CA VAL A 33 -10.73 -2.30 -17.31
C VAL A 33 -9.45 -1.49 -17.10
N VAL A 34 -9.22 -1.00 -15.89
CA VAL A 34 -8.00 -0.22 -15.56
C VAL A 34 -6.75 -1.07 -15.78
N VAL A 35 -6.70 -2.29 -15.26
CA VAL A 35 -5.55 -3.20 -15.43
C VAL A 35 -5.28 -3.49 -16.91
N ASN A 36 -6.34 -3.78 -17.68
CA ASN A 36 -6.21 -4.02 -19.12
C ASN A 36 -5.67 -2.79 -19.87
N ASN A 37 -6.14 -1.60 -19.52
CA ASN A 37 -5.66 -0.35 -20.13
C ASN A 37 -4.19 -0.07 -19.77
N LEU A 38 -3.79 -0.31 -18.51
CA LEU A 38 -2.39 -0.16 -18.08
C LEU A 38 -1.49 -1.12 -18.85
N ASN A 39 -1.90 -2.38 -19.03
CA ASN A 39 -1.16 -3.36 -19.81
C ASN A 39 -1.07 -3.00 -21.31
N ALA A 40 -2.06 -2.27 -21.83
CA ALA A 40 -2.03 -1.73 -23.19
C ALA A 40 -1.19 -0.44 -23.32
N GLY A 41 -0.58 0.05 -22.23
CA GLY A 41 0.29 1.22 -22.22
C GLY A 41 -0.43 2.57 -22.05
N PHE A 42 -1.69 2.56 -21.60
CA PHE A 42 -2.39 3.80 -21.25
C PHE A 42 -2.03 4.24 -19.84
N ASP A 43 -1.61 5.50 -19.69
CA ASP A 43 -1.23 6.07 -18.39
C ASP A 43 -2.22 7.12 -17.87
N GLY A 44 -2.28 7.25 -16.55
CA GLY A 44 -2.97 8.36 -15.88
C GLY A 44 -4.47 8.43 -16.18
N GLY A 45 -4.92 9.57 -16.73
CA GLY A 45 -6.35 9.82 -16.96
C GLY A 45 -7.01 8.85 -17.95
N SER A 46 -6.24 8.37 -18.94
CA SER A 46 -6.73 7.49 -20.00
C SER A 46 -6.88 6.03 -19.55
N ALA A 47 -6.22 5.63 -18.47
CA ALA A 47 -6.34 4.28 -17.92
C ALA A 47 -7.71 4.01 -17.27
N GLY A 48 -8.51 5.04 -16.98
CA GLY A 48 -9.88 4.88 -16.48
C GLY A 48 -10.01 4.82 -14.95
N PHE A 49 -9.00 5.26 -14.20
CA PHE A 49 -9.02 5.28 -12.73
C PHE A 49 -10.19 6.07 -12.12
N ARG A 50 -10.81 6.99 -12.86
CA ARG A 50 -11.95 7.80 -12.40
C ARG A 50 -13.29 7.08 -12.42
N SER A 51 -13.35 5.86 -12.95
CA SER A 51 -14.57 5.06 -13.04
C SER A 51 -15.13 4.62 -11.68
N SER A 52 -14.28 4.48 -10.66
CA SER A 52 -14.67 4.09 -9.31
C SER A 52 -13.79 4.76 -8.25
N ALA A 53 -14.33 4.96 -7.04
CA ALA A 53 -13.56 5.50 -5.91
C ALA A 53 -12.39 4.58 -5.52
N LEU A 54 -12.57 3.26 -5.61
CA LEU A 54 -11.52 2.28 -5.28
C LEU A 54 -10.36 2.37 -6.27
N THR A 55 -10.63 2.44 -7.57
CA THR A 55 -9.57 2.59 -8.58
C THR A 55 -8.84 3.92 -8.44
N MET A 56 -9.50 4.99 -8.01
CA MET A 56 -8.81 6.26 -7.67
C MET A 56 -7.86 6.10 -6.49
N LEU A 57 -8.28 5.39 -5.43
CA LEU A 57 -7.43 5.14 -4.26
C LEU A 57 -6.25 4.24 -4.60
N LEU A 58 -6.44 3.25 -5.47
CA LEU A 58 -5.40 2.31 -5.89
C LEU A 58 -4.52 2.82 -7.04
N LYS A 59 -4.71 4.06 -7.50
CA LYS A 59 -3.94 4.63 -8.61
C LYS A 59 -2.43 4.52 -8.37
N ASP A 60 -1.97 4.76 -7.15
CA ASP A 60 -0.54 4.67 -6.84
C ASP A 60 -0.03 3.23 -6.78
N CYS A 61 -0.91 2.26 -6.52
CA CYS A 61 -0.60 0.82 -6.49
C CYS A 61 -0.61 0.18 -7.89
N LEU A 62 -1.21 0.81 -8.89
CA LEU A 62 -1.41 0.26 -10.23
C LEU A 62 -0.76 1.20 -11.27
N GLY A 63 0.49 0.94 -11.63
CA GLY A 63 1.27 1.80 -12.54
C GLY A 63 1.81 3.07 -11.88
N GLY A 64 1.69 3.19 -10.56
CA GLY A 64 2.13 4.35 -9.80
C GLY A 64 3.46 4.12 -9.06
N ARG A 65 3.62 4.82 -7.93
CA ARG A 65 4.86 4.85 -7.14
C ARG A 65 4.89 3.88 -5.95
N ALA A 66 3.81 3.13 -5.69
CA ALA A 66 3.75 2.22 -4.57
C ALA A 66 4.24 0.81 -4.93
N ARG A 67 4.77 0.10 -3.94
CA ARG A 67 4.95 -1.36 -4.03
C ARG A 67 3.61 -2.03 -3.78
N ALA A 68 3.12 -2.75 -4.78
CA ALA A 68 1.83 -3.43 -4.70
C ALA A 68 2.00 -4.94 -4.65
N LEU A 69 1.21 -5.60 -3.82
CA LEU A 69 1.10 -7.06 -3.71
C LEU A 69 -0.35 -7.44 -3.97
N LEU A 70 -0.56 -8.42 -4.84
CA LEU A 70 -1.86 -9.05 -5.05
C LEU A 70 -1.89 -10.42 -4.36
N ILE A 71 -2.91 -10.66 -3.55
CA ILE A 71 -3.18 -11.96 -2.94
C ILE A 71 -4.42 -12.55 -3.61
N ALA A 72 -4.26 -13.65 -4.34
CA ALA A 72 -5.35 -14.37 -4.97
C ALA A 72 -5.83 -15.51 -4.05
N THR A 73 -7.04 -15.40 -3.53
CA THR A 73 -7.66 -16.42 -2.66
C THR A 73 -8.64 -17.27 -3.48
N MET A 74 -8.48 -18.59 -3.46
CA MET A 74 -9.25 -19.51 -4.31
C MET A 74 -9.58 -20.79 -3.55
N GLY A 75 -10.71 -21.44 -3.90
CA GLY A 75 -11.10 -22.74 -3.37
C GLY A 75 -10.46 -23.89 -4.15
N PRO A 76 -10.01 -24.97 -3.49
CA PRO A 76 -9.41 -26.12 -4.17
C PRO A 76 -10.43 -27.05 -4.86
N GLU A 77 -11.73 -26.85 -4.67
CA GLU A 77 -12.77 -27.74 -5.18
C GLU A 77 -13.03 -27.55 -6.69
N VAL A 78 -13.33 -28.64 -7.38
CA VAL A 78 -13.56 -28.65 -8.85
C VAL A 78 -14.74 -27.79 -9.26
N GLU A 79 -15.75 -27.66 -8.40
CA GLU A 79 -16.92 -26.80 -8.62
C GLU A 79 -16.53 -25.32 -8.81
N TRP A 80 -15.44 -24.88 -8.19
CA TRP A 80 -14.91 -23.51 -8.29
C TRP A 80 -13.86 -23.33 -9.39
N ALA A 81 -13.59 -24.36 -10.20
CA ALA A 81 -12.52 -24.30 -11.19
C ALA A 81 -12.66 -23.14 -12.19
N SER A 82 -13.89 -22.81 -12.60
CA SER A 82 -14.17 -21.67 -13.50
C SER A 82 -13.82 -20.32 -12.87
N GLU A 83 -14.22 -20.12 -11.60
CA GLU A 83 -13.95 -18.88 -10.86
C GLU A 83 -12.45 -18.76 -10.50
N THR A 84 -11.83 -19.89 -10.16
CA THR A 84 -10.38 -20.01 -9.93
C THR A 84 -9.61 -19.59 -11.18
N PHE A 85 -10.00 -20.09 -12.36
CA PHE A 85 -9.38 -19.70 -13.62
C PHE A 85 -9.52 -18.21 -13.90
N THR A 86 -10.69 -17.63 -13.65
CA THR A 86 -10.94 -16.19 -13.83
C THR A 86 -10.07 -15.36 -12.89
N THR A 87 -9.95 -15.77 -11.63
CA THR A 87 -9.11 -15.10 -10.61
C THR A 87 -7.63 -15.17 -10.98
N LEU A 88 -7.13 -16.33 -11.41
CA LEU A 88 -5.74 -16.50 -11.87
C LEU A 88 -5.43 -15.67 -13.12
N SER A 89 -6.36 -15.66 -14.09
CA SER A 89 -6.20 -14.86 -15.31
C SER A 89 -6.06 -13.39 -14.99
N PHE A 90 -6.89 -12.88 -14.07
CA PHE A 90 -6.79 -11.51 -13.59
C PHE A 90 -5.49 -11.25 -12.83
N ALA A 91 -5.05 -12.19 -11.98
CA ALA A 91 -3.78 -12.07 -11.26
C ALA A 91 -2.59 -11.99 -12.22
N GLN A 92 -2.59 -12.81 -13.27
CA GLN A 92 -1.57 -12.78 -14.32
C GLN A 92 -1.55 -11.44 -15.06
N GLN A 93 -2.71 -10.83 -15.32
CA GLN A 93 -2.78 -9.48 -15.91
C GLN A 93 -2.23 -8.42 -14.95
N MET A 94 -2.57 -8.50 -13.66
CA MET A 94 -2.03 -7.56 -12.65
C MET A 94 -0.51 -7.63 -12.52
N MET A 95 0.08 -8.83 -12.62
CA MET A 95 1.55 -9.01 -12.57
C MET A 95 2.30 -8.31 -13.72
N GLN A 96 1.62 -8.01 -14.84
CA GLN A 96 2.22 -7.32 -15.97
C GLN A 96 2.26 -5.80 -15.79
N VAL A 97 1.45 -5.27 -14.87
CA VAL A 97 1.42 -3.84 -14.55
C VAL A 97 2.74 -3.45 -13.89
N ARG A 98 3.48 -2.53 -14.52
CA ARG A 98 4.77 -2.07 -14.02
C ARG A 98 4.59 -0.84 -13.13
N ASN A 99 4.99 -0.94 -11.88
CA ASN A 99 5.05 0.21 -10.98
C ASN A 99 6.45 0.85 -11.08
N LEU A 100 6.48 2.18 -11.12
CA LEU A 100 7.71 2.95 -11.02
C LEU A 100 8.02 3.10 -9.53
N GLU A 101 8.69 2.09 -8.96
CA GLU A 101 9.14 2.15 -7.57
C GLU A 101 10.18 3.25 -7.38
N GLN A 102 9.72 4.48 -7.22
CA GLN A 102 10.50 5.49 -6.55
C GLN A 102 10.43 5.18 -5.08
N ALA A 103 11.52 4.64 -4.52
CA ALA A 103 11.79 4.86 -3.12
C ALA A 103 11.64 6.37 -2.93
N THR A 104 10.61 6.78 -2.19
CA THR A 104 10.47 8.17 -1.78
C THR A 104 11.63 8.44 -0.83
N TYR A 105 12.82 8.66 -1.40
CA TYR A 105 13.82 9.48 -0.76
C TYR A 105 13.18 10.86 -0.77
N VAL A 106 12.40 11.12 0.29
CA VAL A 106 12.11 12.49 0.68
C VAL A 106 13.49 13.01 1.02
N ASP A 107 14.18 13.54 0.01
CA ASP A 107 15.28 14.41 0.29
C ASP A 107 14.65 15.53 1.13
N SER A 108 14.98 15.55 2.42
CA SER A 108 14.59 16.60 3.38
C SER A 108 14.90 18.00 2.81
N SER A 109 15.72 18.03 1.76
CA SER A 109 16.14 19.16 0.97
C SER A 109 15.34 19.45 -0.30
N ASN A 110 14.15 18.86 -0.62
CA ASN A 110 13.46 19.28 -1.87
C ASN A 110 11.93 19.20 -2.07
N SER A 111 11.08 18.52 -1.30
CA SER A 111 9.83 18.05 -1.98
C SER A 111 8.58 18.95 -2.01
N THR A 112 8.38 19.93 -1.13
CA THR A 112 7.22 20.87 -1.22
C THR A 112 7.43 22.10 -0.35
N LEU A 113 8.08 21.93 0.79
CA LEU A 113 8.38 23.00 1.73
C LEU A 113 9.31 24.05 1.11
N LEU A 114 10.39 23.62 0.44
CA LEU A 114 11.29 24.53 -0.25
C LEU A 114 10.63 25.24 -1.43
N GLN A 115 9.74 24.57 -2.17
CA GLN A 115 8.96 25.23 -3.22
C GLN A 115 8.00 26.29 -2.65
N LEU A 116 7.41 26.02 -1.48
CA LEU A 116 6.57 26.98 -0.78
C LEU A 116 7.40 28.16 -0.24
N GLN A 117 8.58 27.89 0.31
CA GLN A 117 9.52 28.89 0.82
C GLN A 117 10.09 29.76 -0.32
N GLU A 118 10.41 29.15 -1.46
CA GLU A 118 10.86 29.84 -2.66
C GLU A 118 9.75 30.76 -3.20
N ARG A 119 8.51 30.27 -3.32
CA ARG A 119 7.37 31.12 -3.69
C ARG A 119 7.13 32.25 -2.70
N GLN A 120 7.30 32.01 -1.40
CA GLN A 120 7.19 33.04 -0.39
C GLN A 120 8.27 34.11 -0.56
N SER A 121 9.52 33.71 -0.83
CA SER A 121 10.64 34.64 -1.05
C SER A 121 10.46 35.49 -2.30
N GLN A 122 9.99 34.89 -3.40
CA GLN A 122 9.69 35.58 -4.65
C GLN A 122 8.56 36.61 -4.47
N CYS A 123 7.52 36.25 -3.70
CA CYS A 123 6.42 37.16 -3.39
C CYS A 123 6.89 38.34 -2.52
N MET A 124 7.75 38.08 -1.53
CA MET A 124 8.37 39.12 -0.69
C MET A 124 9.24 40.09 -1.51
N GLN A 125 10.09 39.58 -2.41
CA GLN A 125 10.90 40.42 -3.28
C GLN A 125 10.05 41.29 -4.22
N ALA A 126 9.02 40.72 -4.85
CA ALA A 126 8.11 41.47 -5.70
C ALA A 126 7.40 42.61 -4.95
N LEU A 127 7.13 42.44 -3.65
CA LEU A 127 6.57 43.49 -2.80
C LEU A 127 7.58 44.59 -2.45
N GLU A 128 8.83 44.22 -2.17
CA GLU A 128 9.90 45.16 -1.85
C GLU A 128 10.31 45.99 -3.06
N GLU A 129 10.48 45.38 -4.22
CA GLU A 129 10.78 46.07 -5.49
C GLU A 129 9.69 47.09 -5.84
N ARG A 130 8.42 46.73 -5.64
CA ARG A 130 7.28 47.61 -5.92
C ARG A 130 7.13 48.72 -4.88
N ARG A 131 7.51 48.48 -3.62
CA ARG A 131 7.59 49.48 -2.56
C ARG A 131 8.73 50.47 -2.79
N GLN A 132 9.87 50.00 -3.30
CA GLN A 132 11.01 50.86 -3.67
C GLN A 132 10.70 51.69 -4.92
N ALA A 133 9.99 51.12 -5.90
CA ALA A 133 9.46 51.86 -7.06
C ALA A 133 8.46 52.96 -6.65
N ALA A 134 7.75 52.80 -5.53
CA ALA A 134 6.88 53.84 -4.95
C ALA A 134 7.63 54.90 -4.11
N GLY A 135 8.89 54.65 -3.73
CA GLY A 135 9.71 55.55 -2.90
C GLY A 135 10.60 56.51 -3.69
N GLY A 136 10.75 56.31 -5.01
CA GLY A 136 11.62 57.10 -5.86
C GLY A 136 10.90 57.67 -7.07
N GLY A 137 10.38 58.89 -6.98
CA GLY A 137 10.01 59.68 -8.15
C GLY A 137 8.60 60.26 -8.12
N VAL A 138 8.54 61.56 -7.86
CA VAL A 138 7.40 62.45 -8.15
C VAL A 138 7.09 62.36 -9.65
N GLY A 139 5.96 61.80 -10.02
CA GLY A 139 5.53 61.73 -11.42
C GLY A 139 4.15 61.11 -11.59
N ALA A 140 3.18 61.95 -11.96
CA ALA A 140 1.78 61.62 -12.20
C ALA A 140 1.57 60.34 -13.06
N GLY A 141 0.84 59.37 -12.51
CA GLY A 141 0.30 58.24 -13.28
C GLY A 141 0.05 56.99 -12.42
N HIS A 142 -1.20 56.78 -11.99
CA HIS A 142 -1.74 55.51 -11.47
C HIS A 142 -0.80 54.71 -10.54
N GLY A 143 -0.64 55.18 -9.29
CA GLY A 143 -0.06 54.35 -8.23
C GLY A 143 -0.97 53.15 -7.90
N PRO A 144 -0.42 51.98 -7.52
CA PRO A 144 -1.22 50.79 -7.25
C PRO A 144 -2.15 51.07 -6.06
N SER A 145 -3.44 50.77 -6.24
CA SER A 145 -4.47 50.98 -5.20
C SER A 145 -4.03 50.34 -3.89
N GLY A 146 -4.11 51.08 -2.79
CA GLY A 146 -3.75 50.58 -1.44
C GLY A 146 -4.46 49.26 -1.07
N GLU A 147 -5.61 48.99 -1.69
CA GLU A 147 -6.33 47.71 -1.58
C GLU A 147 -5.53 46.50 -2.10
N GLU A 148 -4.75 46.65 -3.17
CA GLU A 148 -3.94 45.58 -3.76
C GLU A 148 -2.73 45.26 -2.87
N LEU A 149 -2.13 46.30 -2.28
CA LEU A 149 -1.05 46.20 -1.30
C LEU A 149 -1.54 45.51 -0.02
N GLN A 150 -2.77 45.81 0.41
CA GLN A 150 -3.38 45.21 1.59
C GLN A 150 -3.79 43.74 1.37
N ARG A 151 -4.21 43.38 0.14
CA ARG A 151 -4.44 41.98 -0.26
C ARG A 151 -3.18 41.15 -0.25
N LEU A 152 -2.07 41.67 -0.79
CA LEU A 152 -0.80 40.95 -0.77
C LEU A 152 -0.23 40.82 0.64
N GLN A 153 -0.39 41.83 1.50
CA GLN A 153 -0.01 41.73 2.91
C GLN A 153 -0.82 40.67 3.67
N SER A 154 -2.13 40.55 3.39
CA SER A 154 -2.94 39.50 4.00
C SER A 154 -2.55 38.11 3.49
N GLU A 155 -2.19 37.99 2.20
CA GLU A 155 -1.72 36.74 1.60
C GLU A 155 -0.37 36.29 2.19
N VAL A 156 0.58 37.20 2.40
CA VAL A 156 1.87 36.90 3.08
C VAL A 156 1.64 36.46 4.52
N ALA A 157 0.74 37.12 5.26
CA ALA A 157 0.41 36.73 6.63
C ALA A 157 -0.25 35.34 6.69
N ASP A 158 -1.11 35.02 5.72
CA ASP A 158 -1.77 33.72 5.65
C ASP A 158 -0.81 32.59 5.24
N LEU A 159 0.11 32.86 4.31
CA LEU A 159 1.19 31.95 3.95
C LEU A 159 2.15 31.70 5.12
N GLY A 160 2.49 32.72 5.89
CA GLY A 160 3.31 32.57 7.11
C GLY A 160 2.65 31.67 8.16
N ARG A 161 1.33 31.83 8.39
CA ARG A 161 0.57 30.94 9.28
C ARG A 161 0.53 29.49 8.80
N ARG A 162 0.42 29.28 7.48
CA ARG A 162 0.46 27.95 6.87
C ARG A 162 1.84 27.28 6.96
N LEU A 163 2.91 28.06 6.96
CA LEU A 163 4.28 27.54 7.13
C LEU A 163 4.54 27.15 8.58
N LEU A 164 4.24 27.99 9.57
CA LEU A 164 4.39 27.65 11.00
C LEU A 164 3.61 26.39 11.40
N THR A 165 2.41 26.22 10.87
CA THR A 165 1.60 25.00 11.08
C THR A 165 2.14 23.79 10.30
N ARG A 166 2.80 23.99 9.17
CA ARG A 166 3.49 22.91 8.43
C ARG A 166 4.83 22.53 9.02
N ASP A 167 5.61 23.45 9.55
CA ASP A 167 6.91 23.19 10.16
C ASP A 167 6.72 22.36 11.43
N SER A 168 5.77 22.76 12.29
CA SER A 168 5.37 21.95 13.45
C SER A 168 4.77 20.59 13.05
N ALA A 169 4.00 20.52 11.96
CA ALA A 169 3.51 19.25 11.42
C ALA A 169 4.62 18.39 10.80
N ALA A 170 5.65 18.99 10.22
CA ALA A 170 6.80 18.31 9.63
C ALA A 170 7.66 17.68 10.73
N GLU A 171 7.96 18.43 11.79
CA GLU A 171 8.67 17.90 12.97
C GLU A 171 7.91 16.71 13.60
N ALA A 172 6.58 16.83 13.74
CA ALA A 172 5.75 15.73 14.26
C ALA A 172 5.73 14.51 13.31
N LEU A 173 5.76 14.72 12.00
CA LEU A 173 5.82 13.66 11.00
C LEU A 173 7.19 12.96 11.00
N GLU A 174 8.27 13.72 11.13
CA GLU A 174 9.63 13.20 11.27
C GLU A 174 9.76 12.32 12.51
N GLN A 175 9.26 12.79 13.66
CA GLN A 175 9.20 11.98 14.89
C GLN A 175 8.41 10.68 14.69
N MET A 176 7.22 10.75 14.05
CA MET A 176 6.43 9.56 13.72
C MET A 176 7.17 8.60 12.78
N HIS A 177 7.91 9.14 11.80
CA HIS A 177 8.70 8.33 10.87
C HIS A 177 9.85 7.63 11.59
N GLU A 178 10.59 8.34 12.43
CA GLU A 178 11.67 7.81 13.27
C GLU A 178 11.18 6.66 14.16
N GLU A 179 10.06 6.87 14.85
CA GLU A 179 9.40 5.86 15.67
C GLU A 179 8.97 4.63 14.86
N ARG A 180 8.35 4.85 13.68
CA ARG A 180 8.01 3.75 12.76
C ARG A 180 9.24 2.99 12.29
N ARG A 181 10.36 3.67 12.05
CA ARG A 181 11.60 3.00 11.57
C ARG A 181 12.18 2.13 12.68
N ARG A 182 12.24 2.65 13.91
CA ARG A 182 12.61 1.85 15.09
C ARG A 182 11.71 0.63 15.26
N LYS A 183 10.39 0.80 15.13
CA LYS A 183 9.44 -0.33 15.27
C LYS A 183 9.65 -1.42 14.21
N ILE A 184 9.94 -1.02 12.97
CA ILE A 184 10.26 -1.96 11.89
C ILE A 184 11.54 -2.73 12.20
N GLU A 185 12.56 -2.05 12.74
CA GLU A 185 13.83 -2.69 13.10
C GLU A 185 13.67 -3.65 14.27
N GLU A 186 12.91 -3.27 15.31
CA GLU A 186 12.51 -4.16 16.41
C GLU A 186 11.79 -5.41 15.92
N LEU A 187 10.77 -5.27 15.07
CA LEU A 187 10.02 -6.40 14.53
C LEU A 187 10.90 -7.29 13.65
N ARG A 188 11.82 -6.70 12.88
CA ARG A 188 12.76 -7.45 12.04
C ARG A 188 13.69 -8.30 12.91
N ASP A 189 14.20 -7.74 14.00
CA ASP A 189 15.05 -8.46 14.95
C ASP A 189 14.27 -9.58 15.66
N GLU A 190 13.02 -9.31 16.04
CA GLU A 190 12.14 -10.31 16.65
C GLU A 190 11.86 -11.47 15.69
N VAL A 191 11.49 -11.19 14.44
CA VAL A 191 11.30 -12.23 13.40
C VAL A 191 12.58 -13.00 13.16
N THR A 192 13.74 -12.34 13.09
CA THR A 192 15.02 -13.03 12.88
C THR A 192 15.35 -13.97 14.04
N ARG A 193 15.06 -13.57 15.28
CA ARG A 193 15.24 -14.41 16.48
C ARG A 193 14.29 -15.60 16.49
N THR A 194 12.99 -15.38 16.24
CA THR A 194 12.01 -16.48 16.23
C THR A 194 12.31 -17.48 15.13
N MET A 195 12.64 -17.01 13.92
CA MET A 195 13.06 -17.89 12.83
C MET A 195 14.31 -18.71 13.17
N ALA A 196 15.30 -18.11 13.84
CA ALA A 196 16.50 -18.84 14.26
C ALA A 196 16.18 -19.91 15.32
N GLN A 197 15.28 -19.62 16.26
CA GLN A 197 14.83 -20.58 17.28
C GLN A 197 14.06 -21.76 16.65
N GLU A 198 13.09 -21.47 15.78
CA GLU A 198 12.33 -22.50 15.06
C GLU A 198 13.23 -23.36 14.19
N PHE A 199 14.21 -22.75 13.50
CA PHE A 199 15.16 -23.49 12.67
C PHE A 199 16.04 -24.43 13.51
N ALA A 200 16.51 -23.98 14.68
CA ALA A 200 17.27 -24.82 15.59
C ALA A 200 16.43 -25.99 16.15
N ALA A 201 15.17 -25.72 16.51
CA ALA A 201 14.23 -26.74 16.97
C ALA A 201 13.94 -27.80 15.89
N LEU A 202 13.70 -27.37 14.64
CA LEU A 202 13.51 -28.23 13.48
C LEU A 202 14.74 -29.11 13.20
N GLN A 203 15.95 -28.54 13.26
CA GLN A 203 17.18 -29.32 13.10
C GLN A 203 17.34 -30.37 14.20
N GLU A 204 17.04 -30.02 15.45
CA GLU A 204 17.16 -30.96 16.56
C GLU A 204 16.11 -32.07 16.47
N GLN A 205 14.88 -31.74 16.08
CA GLN A 205 13.82 -32.72 15.82
C GLN A 205 14.21 -33.68 14.69
N SER A 206 14.68 -33.16 13.55
CA SER A 206 15.15 -33.99 12.44
C SER A 206 16.30 -34.91 12.86
N ARG A 207 17.21 -34.42 13.71
CA ARG A 207 18.31 -35.24 14.26
C ARG A 207 17.79 -36.37 15.16
N ARG A 208 16.78 -36.11 15.98
CA ARG A 208 16.14 -37.13 16.84
C ARG A 208 15.40 -38.17 16.00
N ASP A 209 14.66 -37.75 14.99
CA ASP A 209 13.95 -38.65 14.09
C ASP A 209 14.92 -39.57 13.33
N LEU A 210 16.06 -39.02 12.87
CA LEU A 210 17.10 -39.81 12.21
C LEU A 210 17.77 -40.81 13.16
N ALA A 211 17.97 -40.44 14.42
CA ALA A 211 18.49 -41.35 15.44
C ALA A 211 17.50 -42.48 15.76
N GLY A 212 16.22 -42.15 15.95
CA GLY A 212 15.17 -43.15 16.16
C GLY A 212 15.03 -44.10 14.98
N LEU A 213 15.10 -43.61 13.74
CA LEU A 213 15.06 -44.46 12.55
C LEU A 213 16.24 -45.43 12.50
N LYS A 214 17.45 -44.98 12.87
CA LYS A 214 18.63 -45.85 12.98
C LYS A 214 18.43 -46.95 14.00
N GLU A 215 17.90 -46.63 15.19
CA GLU A 215 17.62 -47.63 16.22
C GLU A 215 16.60 -48.68 15.75
N VAL A 216 15.53 -48.27 15.06
CA VAL A 216 14.53 -49.19 14.50
C VAL A 216 15.14 -50.09 13.43
N ILE A 217 16.00 -49.54 12.55
CA ILE A 217 16.71 -50.33 11.53
C ILE A 217 17.65 -51.34 12.20
N GLU A 218 18.39 -50.94 13.22
CA GLU A 218 19.28 -51.84 13.96
C GLU A 218 18.51 -52.93 14.70
N ALA A 219 17.37 -52.61 15.32
CA ALA A 219 16.50 -53.58 15.98
C ALA A 219 15.98 -54.62 15.00
N LYS A 220 15.41 -54.19 13.86
CA LYS A 220 14.96 -55.11 12.80
C LYS A 220 16.10 -55.93 12.20
N ALA A 221 17.30 -55.37 12.08
CA ALA A 221 18.48 -56.10 11.62
C ALA A 221 18.99 -57.14 12.63
N ARG A 222 18.74 -56.95 13.93
CA ARG A 222 19.01 -57.96 14.97
C ARG A 222 17.95 -59.07 14.91
N GLU A 223 16.66 -58.71 14.89
CA GLU A 223 15.56 -59.66 14.74
C GLU A 223 15.72 -60.56 13.50
N GLY A 224 16.07 -59.98 12.36
CA GLY A 224 16.32 -60.75 11.13
C GLY A 224 17.50 -61.72 11.23
N ARG A 225 18.56 -61.35 11.98
CA ARG A 225 19.70 -62.24 12.24
C ARG A 225 19.34 -63.39 13.19
N ASP A 226 18.54 -63.09 14.22
CA ASP A 226 18.10 -64.09 15.20
C ASP A 226 17.15 -65.12 14.56
N LEU A 227 16.23 -64.67 13.69
CA LEU A 227 15.36 -65.54 12.90
C LEU A 227 16.17 -66.43 11.93
N ALA A 228 17.18 -65.87 11.25
CA ALA A 228 18.06 -66.66 10.39
C ALA A 228 18.88 -67.70 11.18
N ALA A 229 19.30 -67.38 12.40
CA ALA A 229 20.02 -68.29 13.28
C ALA A 229 19.13 -69.38 13.92
N GLN A 230 17.82 -69.16 14.01
CA GLN A 230 16.84 -70.19 14.39
C GLN A 230 16.56 -71.14 13.22
N ALA A 231 16.36 -70.60 12.01
CA ALA A 231 16.10 -71.39 10.81
C ALA A 231 17.25 -72.34 10.40
N HIS A 232 18.48 -72.08 10.85
CA HIS A 232 19.63 -72.97 10.63
C HIS A 232 19.79 -74.08 11.69
N ARG A 233 19.01 -74.06 12.77
CA ARG A 233 19.08 -75.03 13.87
C ARG A 233 17.99 -76.11 13.80
N ASP A 234 16.92 -75.86 13.06
CA ASP A 234 15.87 -76.84 12.71
C ASP A 234 16.20 -77.56 11.39
#